data_AF-A0A847KPF7-F1
#
_entry.id   AF-A0A847KPF7-F1
#
_cell.length_a   1.000
_cell.length_b   1.000
_cell.length_c   1.000
_cell.angle_alpha   90.00
_cell.angle_beta   90.00
_cell.angle_gamma   90.00
#
_symmetry.space_group_name_H-M   'P 1'
#
loop_
_entity.id
_entity.type
_entity.pdbx_description
1 polymer ?
#
loop_
_entity_poly.entity_id
_entity_poly.type
_entity_poly.pdbx_seq_one_letter_code
_entity_poly.pdbx_strand_id
1 'polypeptide(L)'
;MNIDEVMAALDAIPDPALRAAVTHSVPGDPVRVERLDLPGAEYWLIPFADDEGLRAVVEVRSGRAVKGGVVTAPGAGFLLAPGAALDAVRATGAAPGPSPRLVWQPCAESWDSFQPLWLVDTAGGPVFVDQAGTVHEELHTDLKGA
;
A
#
# COMPACT_ATOMS: atom_id res chain seq x y z
N MET A 1 1.72 -6.74 15.13
CA MET A 1 0.96 -5.55 15.56
C MET A 1 -0.47 -6.00 15.78
N ASN A 2 -1.06 -5.72 16.94
CA ASN A 2 -2.46 -6.04 17.23
C ASN A 2 -3.35 -4.80 17.04
N ILE A 3 -4.67 -4.96 17.17
CA ILE A 3 -5.61 -3.88 16.87
C ILE A 3 -5.62 -2.75 17.91
N ASP A 4 -5.33 -3.06 19.16
CA ASP A 4 -5.27 -2.07 20.24
C ASP A 4 -4.09 -1.10 20.04
N GLU A 5 -2.95 -1.62 19.56
CA GLU A 5 -1.77 -0.81 19.20
C GLU A 5 -2.10 0.17 18.06
N VAL A 6 -2.93 -0.24 17.11
CA VAL A 6 -3.36 0.58 15.98
C VAL A 6 -4.26 1.72 16.44
N MET A 7 -5.23 1.42 17.29
CA MET A 7 -6.16 2.44 17.79
C MET A 7 -5.44 3.47 18.66
N ALA A 8 -4.50 3.04 19.50
CA ALA A 8 -3.65 3.95 20.28
C ALA A 8 -2.76 4.83 19.39
N ALA A 9 -2.30 4.30 18.25
CA ALA A 9 -1.46 5.02 17.31
C ALA A 9 -2.19 6.18 16.61
N LEU A 10 -3.52 6.12 16.49
CA LEU A 10 -4.34 7.11 15.79
C LEU A 10 -4.58 8.41 16.56
N ASP A 11 -4.46 8.39 17.89
CA ASP A 11 -4.62 9.59 18.72
C ASP A 11 -3.61 10.69 18.34
N ALA A 12 -2.50 10.31 17.71
CA ALA A 12 -1.46 11.23 17.24
C ALA A 12 -1.81 11.98 15.94
N ILE A 13 -2.84 11.60 15.18
CA ILE A 13 -3.17 12.26 13.91
C ILE A 13 -4.19 13.40 14.16
N PRO A 14 -3.83 14.68 13.88
CA PRO A 14 -4.72 15.81 14.16
C PRO A 14 -5.87 16.01 13.16
N ASP A 15 -6.04 15.14 12.18
CA ASP A 15 -7.08 15.26 11.15
C ASP A 15 -8.47 14.79 11.67
N PRO A 16 -9.45 15.70 11.81
CA PRO A 16 -10.78 15.36 12.30
C PRO A 16 -11.60 14.51 11.31
N ALA A 17 -11.40 14.67 10.00
CA ALA A 17 -12.09 13.88 8.98
C ALA A 17 -11.60 12.43 8.99
N LEU A 18 -10.28 12.24 9.10
CA LEU A 18 -9.69 10.92 9.29
C LEU A 18 -10.19 10.28 10.59
N ARG A 19 -10.19 11.02 11.71
CA ARG A 19 -10.67 10.50 12.99
C ARG A 19 -12.11 10.04 12.90
N ALA A 20 -12.98 10.83 12.24
CA ALA A 20 -14.36 10.44 12.01
C ALA A 20 -14.47 9.17 11.15
N ALA A 21 -13.75 9.11 10.02
CA ALA A 21 -13.75 7.95 9.13
C ALA A 21 -13.33 6.66 9.86
N VAL A 22 -12.25 6.73 10.64
CA VAL A 22 -11.76 5.59 11.40
C VAL A 22 -12.70 5.20 12.54
N THR A 23 -13.25 6.16 13.29
CA THR A 23 -14.14 5.89 14.44
C THR A 23 -15.39 5.11 14.04
N HIS A 24 -15.88 5.32 12.81
CA HIS A 24 -17.08 4.66 12.28
C HIS A 24 -16.78 3.44 11.41
N SER A 25 -15.54 2.97 11.38
CA SER A 25 -15.11 1.85 10.55
C SER A 25 -14.41 0.77 11.37
N VAL A 26 -14.41 -0.44 10.85
CA VAL A 26 -13.68 -1.57 11.39
C VAL A 26 -12.30 -1.62 10.72
N PRO A 27 -11.21 -1.70 11.49
CA PRO A 27 -9.89 -1.96 10.92
C PRO A 27 -9.81 -3.37 10.31
N GLY A 28 -9.25 -3.45 9.10
CA GLY A 28 -8.90 -4.71 8.45
C GLY A 28 -7.49 -5.17 8.79
N ASP A 29 -7.06 -6.22 8.09
CA ASP A 29 -5.72 -6.80 8.29
C ASP A 29 -4.62 -5.81 7.89
N PRO A 30 -3.63 -5.55 8.78
CA PRO A 30 -2.48 -4.74 8.42
C PRO A 30 -1.68 -5.38 7.29
N VAL A 31 -1.31 -4.57 6.30
CA VAL A 31 -0.52 -4.99 5.15
C VAL A 31 0.88 -4.38 5.24
N ARG A 32 1.91 -5.23 5.20
CA ARG A 32 3.31 -4.80 5.27
C ARG A 32 3.79 -4.27 3.92
N VAL A 33 4.52 -3.16 3.94
CA VAL A 33 5.18 -2.57 2.77
C VAL A 33 6.65 -2.34 3.07
N GLU A 34 7.53 -2.87 2.23
CA GLU A 34 8.99 -2.66 2.31
C GLU A 34 9.38 -1.36 1.62
N ARG A 35 10.31 -0.59 2.20
CA ARG A 35 10.87 0.59 1.54
C ARG A 35 12.08 0.22 0.70
N LEU A 36 12.04 0.54 -0.60
CA LEU A 36 13.17 0.32 -1.49
C LEU A 36 14.24 1.42 -1.36
N ASP A 37 13.82 2.64 -1.05
CA ASP A 37 14.71 3.79 -0.91
C ASP A 37 15.43 3.85 0.45
N LEU A 38 14.93 3.10 1.44
CA LEU A 38 15.51 3.00 2.78
C LEU A 38 15.69 1.52 3.15
N PRO A 39 16.89 0.94 2.91
CA PRO A 39 17.15 -0.47 3.18
C PRO A 39 16.79 -0.89 4.60
N GLY A 40 15.99 -1.96 4.72
CA GLY A 40 15.54 -2.51 6.00
C GLY A 40 14.42 -1.72 6.69
N ALA A 41 13.96 -0.61 6.09
CA ALA A 41 12.79 0.09 6.58
C ALA A 41 11.50 -0.49 6.00
N GLU A 42 10.43 -0.42 6.78
CA GLU A 42 9.11 -0.87 6.41
C GLU A 42 8.05 -0.01 7.07
N TYR A 43 6.83 -0.10 6.55
CA TYR A 43 5.64 0.44 7.19
C TYR A 43 4.47 -0.52 6.97
N TRP A 44 3.39 -0.25 7.69
CA TRP A 44 2.16 -1.02 7.59
C TRP A 44 1.05 -0.09 7.12
N LEU A 45 0.25 -0.56 6.16
CA LEU A 45 -0.99 0.09 5.80
C LEU A 45 -2.14 -0.66 6.42
N ILE A 46 -3.04 0.09 7.04
CA ILE A 46 -4.21 -0.47 7.73
C ILE A 46 -5.45 0.11 7.09
N PRO A 47 -6.24 -0.72 6.37
CA PRO A 47 -7.51 -0.28 5.84
C PRO A 47 -8.54 -0.20 6.97
N PHE A 48 -9.39 0.81 6.92
CA PHE A 48 -10.57 0.93 7.76
C PHE A 48 -11.79 0.94 6.85
N ALA A 49 -12.70 0.00 7.05
CA ALA A 49 -13.88 -0.18 6.22
C ALA A 49 -15.14 -0.33 7.06
N ASP A 50 -16.28 0.02 6.48
CA ASP A 50 -17.61 -0.28 7.01
C ASP A 50 -18.42 -1.08 5.96
N ASP A 51 -19.73 -1.21 6.19
CA ASP A 51 -20.63 -1.95 5.29
C ASP A 51 -20.71 -1.36 3.88
N GLU A 52 -20.32 -0.09 3.68
CA GLU A 52 -20.29 0.56 2.35
C GLU A 52 -18.92 0.45 1.67
N GLY A 53 -17.88 0.01 2.39
CA GLY A 53 -16.55 -0.24 1.85
C GLY A 53 -15.44 0.54 2.55
N LEU A 54 -14.34 0.78 1.84
CA LEU A 54 -13.14 1.38 2.41
C LEU A 54 -13.36 2.87 2.72
N ARG A 55 -13.04 3.29 3.95
CA ARG A 55 -13.23 4.67 4.42
C ARG A 55 -11.94 5.39 4.72
N ALA A 56 -10.93 4.68 5.18
CA ALA A 56 -9.64 5.26 5.45
C ALA A 56 -8.51 4.25 5.27
N VAL A 57 -7.31 4.76 5.06
CA VAL A 57 -6.07 4.01 5.12
C VAL A 57 -5.13 4.76 6.05
N VAL A 58 -4.46 4.01 6.93
CA VAL A 58 -3.52 4.58 7.89
C VAL A 58 -2.15 3.94 7.69
N GLU A 59 -1.13 4.77 7.50
CA GLU A 59 0.27 4.34 7.52
C GLU A 59 0.75 4.31 8.97
N VAL A 60 1.22 3.15 9.40
CA VAL A 60 1.85 2.94 10.70
C VAL A 60 3.31 2.57 10.51
N ARG A 61 4.18 3.28 11.22
CA ARG A 61 5.63 3.02 11.27
C ARG A 61 6.07 2.93 12.72
N SER A 62 6.81 1.86 13.05
CA SER A 62 7.30 1.63 14.42
C SER A 62 6.19 1.74 15.50
N GLY A 63 5.01 1.21 15.19
CA GLY A 63 3.84 1.23 16.10
C GLY A 63 3.16 2.59 16.26
N ARG A 64 3.47 3.59 15.42
CA ARG A 64 2.84 4.91 15.44
C ARG A 64 2.24 5.26 14.09
N ALA A 65 1.06 5.86 14.10
CA ALA A 65 0.43 6.34 12.89
C ALA A 65 1.18 7.59 12.43
N VAL A 66 1.66 7.58 11.18
CA VAL A 66 2.49 8.66 10.61
C VAL A 66 1.77 9.42 9.51
N LYS A 67 0.79 8.78 8.86
CA LYS A 67 -0.02 9.35 7.80
C LYS A 67 -1.39 8.68 7.80
N GLY A 68 -2.43 9.40 7.43
CA GLY A 68 -3.74 8.83 7.14
C GLY A 68 -4.37 9.49 5.92
N GLY A 69 -5.24 8.77 5.24
CA GLY A 69 -6.00 9.24 4.11
C GLY A 69 -7.45 8.80 4.21
N VAL A 70 -8.38 9.73 3.96
CA VAL A 70 -9.81 9.42 3.84
C VAL A 70 -10.11 9.00 2.41
N VAL A 71 -10.84 7.91 2.25
CA VAL A 71 -11.26 7.37 0.97
C VAL A 71 -12.62 7.95 0.60
N THR A 72 -12.66 8.65 -0.53
CA THR A 72 -13.87 9.32 -1.03
C THR A 72 -14.71 8.43 -1.96
N ALA A 73 -14.15 7.31 -2.42
CA ALA A 73 -14.80 6.33 -3.30
C ALA A 73 -14.74 4.93 -2.65
N PRO A 74 -15.67 4.59 -1.74
CA PRO A 74 -15.55 3.41 -0.87
C PRO A 74 -15.68 2.06 -1.60
N GLY A 75 -16.25 2.08 -2.83
CA GLY A 75 -16.37 0.88 -3.66
C GLY A 75 -15.07 0.44 -4.35
N ALA A 76 -13.98 1.21 -4.24
CA ALA A 76 -12.68 0.80 -4.73
C ALA A 76 -12.02 -0.19 -3.75
N GLY A 77 -11.42 -1.26 -4.28
CA GLY A 77 -10.58 -2.16 -3.48
C GLY A 77 -9.39 -1.41 -2.88
N PHE A 78 -8.97 -1.81 -1.68
CA PHE A 78 -7.85 -1.19 -0.98
C PHE A 78 -6.53 -1.33 -1.75
N LEU A 79 -6.21 -2.55 -2.16
CA LEU A 79 -5.03 -2.88 -2.96
C LEU A 79 -5.43 -3.87 -4.04
N LEU A 80 -4.70 -3.85 -5.15
CA LEU A 80 -4.75 -4.92 -6.14
C LEU A 80 -4.43 -6.24 -5.45
N ALA A 81 -5.28 -7.26 -5.66
CA ALA A 81 -5.07 -8.57 -5.06
C ALA A 81 -3.75 -9.19 -5.57
N PRO A 82 -3.00 -9.93 -4.74
CA PRO A 82 -1.73 -10.53 -5.15
C PRO A 82 -1.88 -11.46 -6.36
N GLY A 83 -3.00 -12.21 -6.44
CA GLY A 83 -3.30 -13.05 -7.60
C GLY A 83 -3.44 -12.24 -8.90
N ALA A 84 -4.10 -11.08 -8.84
CA ALA A 84 -4.24 -10.20 -10.00
C ALA A 84 -2.91 -9.58 -10.43
N ALA A 85 -2.02 -9.25 -9.48
CA ALA A 85 -0.66 -8.83 -9.80
C ALA A 85 0.14 -9.94 -10.51
N LEU A 86 0.03 -11.19 -10.04
CA LEU A 86 0.65 -12.35 -10.71
C LEU A 86 0.07 -12.58 -12.11
N ASP A 87 -1.24 -12.40 -12.28
CA ASP A 87 -1.90 -12.53 -13.59
C ASP A 87 -1.45 -11.42 -14.56
N ALA A 88 -1.27 -10.19 -14.09
CA ALA A 88 -0.71 -9.10 -14.88
C ALA A 88 0.69 -9.44 -15.40
N VAL A 89 1.56 -10.02 -14.56
CA VAL A 89 2.88 -10.49 -14.99
C VAL A 89 2.77 -11.61 -16.02
N ARG A 90 1.88 -12.61 -15.81
CA ARG A 90 1.66 -13.68 -16.79
C ARG A 90 1.23 -13.16 -18.16
N ALA A 91 0.42 -12.09 -18.19
CA ALA A 91 -0.04 -11.48 -19.43
C ALA A 91 1.10 -10.86 -20.27
N THR A 92 2.26 -10.55 -19.66
CA THR A 92 3.47 -10.11 -20.38
C THR A 92 4.24 -11.26 -21.04
N GLY A 93 3.87 -12.52 -20.74
CA GLY A 93 4.61 -13.72 -21.14
C GLY A 93 5.70 -14.15 -20.15
N ALA A 94 5.96 -13.37 -19.11
CA ALA A 94 6.87 -13.75 -18.03
C ALA A 94 6.23 -14.78 -17.08
N ALA A 95 7.07 -15.68 -16.53
CA ALA A 95 6.66 -16.61 -15.48
C ALA A 95 6.92 -15.97 -14.10
N PRO A 96 5.88 -15.63 -13.31
CA PRO A 96 6.06 -15.01 -12.01
C PRO A 96 6.44 -16.04 -10.94
N GLY A 97 7.26 -15.62 -9.98
CA GLY A 97 7.48 -16.31 -8.72
C GLY A 97 6.21 -16.34 -7.86
N PRO A 98 6.13 -17.25 -6.88
CA PRO A 98 4.88 -17.50 -6.15
C PRO A 98 4.57 -16.47 -5.05
N SER A 99 5.53 -15.62 -4.68
CA SER A 99 5.47 -14.78 -3.48
C SER A 99 5.66 -13.31 -3.83
N PRO A 100 4.63 -12.65 -4.39
CA PRO A 100 4.69 -11.21 -4.63
C PRO A 100 4.72 -10.48 -3.29
N ARG A 101 5.49 -9.39 -3.19
CA ARG A 101 5.61 -8.58 -1.97
C ARG A 101 5.30 -7.12 -2.25
N LEU A 102 4.71 -6.42 -1.29
CA LEU A 102 4.47 -4.99 -1.44
C LEU A 102 5.72 -4.21 -1.10
N VAL A 103 6.08 -3.32 -2.00
CA VAL A 103 7.24 -2.45 -1.90
C VAL A 103 6.87 -1.02 -2.25
N TRP A 104 7.64 -0.07 -1.77
CA TRP A 104 7.42 1.33 -2.12
C TRP A 104 8.72 2.14 -2.06
N GLN A 105 8.82 3.10 -2.97
CA GLN A 105 9.72 4.24 -2.90
C GLN A 105 9.08 5.38 -3.69
N PRO A 106 9.44 6.65 -3.41
CA PRO A 106 9.05 7.76 -4.26
C PRO A 106 9.61 7.55 -5.69
N CYS A 107 8.72 7.38 -6.66
CA CYS A 107 9.05 7.30 -8.09
C CYS A 107 7.88 7.79 -8.97
N ALA A 108 8.08 7.87 -10.28
CA ALA A 108 7.04 8.30 -11.21
C ALA A 108 5.79 7.39 -11.20
N GLU A 109 5.99 6.09 -10.97
CA GLU A 109 4.95 5.06 -10.94
C GLU A 109 4.18 5.06 -9.60
N SER A 110 4.80 5.57 -8.54
CA SER A 110 4.23 5.62 -7.20
C SER A 110 4.79 6.78 -6.39
N TRP A 111 4.02 7.86 -6.33
CA TRP A 111 4.40 9.09 -5.63
C TRP A 111 3.84 9.17 -4.21
N ASP A 112 2.89 8.31 -3.85
CA ASP A 112 2.25 8.25 -2.53
C ASP A 112 2.45 6.87 -1.88
N SER A 113 2.84 6.85 -0.61
CA SER A 113 3.01 5.61 0.19
C SER A 113 1.74 4.77 0.34
N PHE A 114 0.55 5.33 0.08
CA PHE A 114 -0.72 4.60 -0.03
C PHE A 114 -0.91 3.88 -1.35
N GLN A 115 -0.01 4.06 -2.32
CA GLN A 115 -0.04 3.39 -3.62
C GLN A 115 1.22 2.53 -3.81
N PRO A 116 1.48 1.54 -2.93
CA PRO A 116 2.64 0.67 -3.08
C PRO A 116 2.60 -0.10 -4.40
N LEU A 117 3.70 -0.80 -4.71
CA LEU A 117 3.84 -1.64 -5.89
C LEU A 117 3.96 -3.10 -5.45
N TRP A 118 3.43 -4.03 -6.21
CA TRP A 118 3.77 -5.44 -6.07
C TRP A 118 5.10 -5.72 -6.76
N LEU A 119 6.11 -6.09 -6.00
CA LEU A 119 7.34 -6.67 -6.52
C LEU A 119 7.15 -8.16 -6.76
N VAL A 120 7.36 -8.57 -8.01
CA VAL A 120 7.25 -9.94 -8.47
C VAL A 120 8.58 -10.39 -9.06
N ASP A 121 9.18 -11.41 -8.45
CA ASP A 121 10.39 -12.02 -8.99
C ASP A 121 10.05 -12.83 -10.25
N THR A 122 10.84 -12.68 -11.32
CA THR A 122 10.71 -13.49 -12.55
C THR A 122 12.07 -14.06 -12.95
N ALA A 123 12.10 -14.97 -13.94
CA ALA A 123 13.36 -15.49 -14.48
C ALA A 123 14.22 -14.39 -15.14
N GLY A 124 13.60 -13.33 -15.65
CA GLY A 124 14.27 -12.18 -16.28
C GLY A 124 14.72 -11.10 -15.29
N GLY A 125 14.40 -11.26 -14.01
CA GLY A 125 14.61 -10.23 -12.98
C GLY A 125 13.30 -9.80 -12.33
N PRO A 126 13.39 -8.92 -11.31
CA PRO A 126 12.22 -8.36 -10.65
C PRO A 126 11.43 -7.45 -11.58
N VAL A 127 10.10 -7.50 -11.48
CA VAL A 127 9.18 -6.52 -12.08
C VAL A 127 8.25 -5.95 -11.02
N PHE A 128 7.70 -4.77 -11.29
CA PHE A 128 6.79 -4.06 -10.38
C PHE A 128 5.41 -3.97 -11.01
N VAL A 129 4.36 -4.21 -10.23
CA VAL A 129 2.98 -4.06 -10.68
C VAL A 129 2.30 -2.99 -9.83
N ASP A 130 1.78 -1.95 -10.48
CA ASP A 130 1.05 -0.90 -9.77
C ASP A 130 -0.36 -1.33 -9.37
N GLN A 131 -1.06 -0.47 -8.62
CA GLN A 131 -2.41 -0.76 -8.13
C GLN A 131 -3.47 -0.77 -9.25
N ALA A 132 -3.13 -0.31 -10.46
CA ALA A 132 -3.97 -0.42 -11.65
C ALA A 132 -3.70 -1.72 -12.45
N GLY A 133 -2.69 -2.51 -12.07
CA GLY A 133 -2.29 -3.74 -12.75
C GLY A 133 -1.30 -3.51 -13.89
N THR A 134 -0.72 -2.31 -14.01
CA THR A 134 0.33 -2.04 -15.02
C THR A 134 1.65 -2.64 -14.54
N VAL A 135 2.36 -3.33 -15.45
CA VAL A 135 3.68 -3.92 -15.18
C VAL A 135 4.77 -2.96 -15.62
N HIS A 136 5.74 -2.73 -14.73
CA HIS A 136 6.89 -1.87 -14.90
C HIS A 136 8.16 -2.68 -14.67
N GLU A 137 9.11 -2.64 -15.61
CA GLU A 137 10.42 -3.31 -15.47
C GLU A 137 11.41 -2.48 -14.65
N GLU A 138 11.21 -1.16 -14.61
CA GLU A 138 12.06 -0.20 -13.93
C GLU A 138 11.21 0.84 -13.18
N LEU A 139 11.79 1.46 -12.15
CA LEU A 139 11.17 2.55 -11.39
C LEU A 139 11.94 3.84 -11.60
N HIS A 140 11.25 4.90 -12.02
CA HIS A 140 11.89 6.16 -12.36
C HIS A 140 11.93 7.08 -11.14
N THR A 141 13.08 7.13 -10.47
CA THR A 141 13.28 7.89 -9.21
C THR A 141 13.69 9.34 -9.42
N ASP A 142 13.97 9.74 -10.66
CA ASP A 142 14.24 11.12 -11.06
C ASP A 142 12.95 11.96 -11.05
N LEU A 143 12.38 12.17 -9.86
CA LEU A 143 11.29 13.11 -9.67
C LEU A 143 11.82 14.53 -9.91
N LYS A 144 11.72 15.02 -11.14
CA LYS A 144 11.97 16.42 -11.47
C LYS A 144 10.96 17.31 -10.74
N GLY A 145 11.44 18.07 -9.76
CA GLY A 145 10.72 19.21 -9.17
C GLY A 145 10.38 19.02 -7.69
N ALA A 146 11.32 19.40 -6.83
CA ALA A 146 11.03 19.93 -5.50
C ALA A 146 11.21 21.45 -5.53
#